data_AF-A0A829Q2X3-F1
#
_entry.id   AF-A0A829Q2X3-F1
#
_cell.length_a   1.000
_cell.length_b   1.000
_cell.length_c   1.000
_cell.angle_alpha   90.00
_cell.angle_beta   90.00
_cell.angle_gamma   90.00
#
_symmetry.space_group_name_H-M   'P 1'
#
loop_
_entity.id
_entity.type
_entity.pdbx_description
1 polymer ?
#
loop_
_entity_poly.entity_id
_entity_poly.type
_entity_poly.pdbx_seq_one_letter_code
_entity_poly.pdbx_strand_id
1 'polypeptide(L)'
;MIALPNLLAGPAAKVINFYRGPLRYAVDMGEWTLFDDTGLKGEAARWARENIDGVLPDRLQRCLVDSPEFPELLESCDYVVYTVGFSPRPIPAAPQWGQLECNAANGIIAPGLFGVGIAFPEYRIDPTGFGEYRVGLQKFMDRLNKTLPLWLKYGS
;
A
#
# COMPACT_ATOMS: atom_id res chain seq x y z
N MET A 1 -12.17 -2.39 4.36
CA MET A 1 -12.65 -1.15 5.00
C MET A 1 -12.44 -0.01 4.02
N ILE A 2 -13.47 0.80 3.74
CA ILE A 2 -13.36 1.95 2.83
C ILE A 2 -13.67 3.19 3.68
N ALA A 3 -12.69 4.07 3.88
CA ALA A 3 -12.81 5.17 4.85
C ALA A 3 -13.83 6.23 4.42
N LEU A 4 -13.76 6.70 3.17
CA LEU A 4 -14.62 7.79 2.69
C LEU A 4 -16.14 7.46 2.74
N PRO A 5 -16.63 6.31 2.23
CA PRO A 5 -18.04 5.95 2.35
C PRO A 5 -18.50 5.89 3.81
N ASN A 6 -17.67 5.36 4.70
CA ASN A 6 -18.02 5.23 6.11
C ASN A 6 -18.07 6.60 6.82
N LEU A 7 -17.13 7.50 6.52
CA LEU A 7 -17.14 8.86 7.05
C LEU A 7 -18.34 9.65 6.54
N LEU A 8 -18.68 9.50 5.26
CA LEU A 8 -19.86 10.12 4.67
C LEU A 8 -21.16 9.51 5.20
N ALA A 9 -21.24 8.21 5.47
CA ALA A 9 -22.43 7.62 6.11
C ALA A 9 -22.60 8.08 7.58
N GLY A 10 -21.52 8.58 8.20
CA GLY A 10 -21.50 9.06 9.57
C GLY A 10 -21.90 10.52 9.75
N PRO A 11 -21.75 11.04 10.99
CA PRO A 11 -22.21 12.38 11.38
C PRO A 11 -21.24 13.50 10.98
N ALA A 12 -20.15 13.21 10.28
CA ALA A 12 -19.19 14.24 9.87
C ALA A 12 -19.87 15.31 9.01
N ALA A 13 -19.84 16.57 9.45
CA ALA A 13 -20.48 17.67 8.72
C ALA A 13 -19.85 17.89 7.34
N LYS A 14 -18.53 17.68 7.23
CA LYS A 14 -17.74 17.78 6.01
C LYS A 14 -16.63 16.74 6.05
N VAL A 15 -16.31 16.16 4.90
CA VAL A 15 -15.18 15.23 4.73
C VAL A 15 -14.24 15.83 3.70
N ILE A 16 -12.97 15.96 4.05
CA ILE A 16 -11.93 16.44 3.11
C ILE A 16 -11.01 15.26 2.79
N ASN A 17 -10.98 14.86 1.52
CA ASN A 17 -10.04 13.87 1.01
C ASN A 17 -8.79 14.57 0.49
N PHE A 18 -7.73 14.53 1.29
CA PHE A 18 -6.39 14.91 0.87
C PHE A 18 -5.76 13.77 0.05
N TYR A 19 -5.36 14.05 -1.19
CA TYR A 19 -4.86 13.03 -2.12
C TYR A 19 -3.54 13.44 -2.78
N ARG A 20 -2.77 12.46 -3.27
CA ARG A 20 -1.44 12.66 -3.86
C ARG A 20 -1.40 12.54 -5.39
N GLY A 21 -2.47 12.04 -5.99
CA GLY A 21 -2.52 11.78 -7.42
C GLY A 21 -3.81 11.07 -7.83
N PRO A 22 -3.93 10.71 -9.12
CA PRO A 22 -5.09 9.98 -9.63
C PRO A 22 -5.21 8.60 -8.98
N LEU A 23 -6.44 8.10 -8.92
CA LEU A 23 -6.71 6.75 -8.44
C LEU A 23 -6.14 5.70 -9.40
N ARG A 24 -5.70 4.58 -8.83
CA ARG A 24 -5.34 3.38 -9.59
C ARG A 24 -6.37 2.30 -9.33
N TYR A 25 -6.72 1.56 -10.37
CA TYR A 25 -7.69 0.48 -10.30
C TYR A 25 -7.03 -0.81 -10.72
N ALA A 26 -7.29 -1.88 -10.00
CA ALA A 26 -6.82 -3.18 -10.43
C ALA A 26 -7.61 -3.62 -11.67
N VAL A 27 -6.92 -4.17 -12.67
CA VAL A 27 -7.53 -4.63 -13.91
C VAL A 27 -7.24 -6.11 -14.06
N ASP A 28 -8.30 -6.91 -14.16
CA ASP A 28 -8.19 -8.34 -14.44
C ASP A 28 -7.71 -8.55 -15.88
N MET A 29 -6.58 -9.23 -16.02
CA MET A 29 -5.94 -9.56 -17.30
C MET A 29 -6.02 -11.07 -17.58
N GLY A 30 -6.89 -11.80 -16.89
CA GLY A 30 -7.05 -13.26 -17.00
C GLY A 30 -6.11 -14.00 -16.05
N GLU A 31 -4.90 -14.33 -16.51
CA GLU A 31 -3.93 -15.08 -15.70
C GLU A 31 -3.24 -14.24 -14.63
N TRP A 32 -3.37 -12.92 -14.70
CA TRP A 32 -2.77 -11.97 -13.77
C TRP A 32 -3.65 -10.72 -13.63
N THR A 33 -3.28 -9.83 -12.72
CA THR A 33 -4.00 -8.58 -12.47
C THR A 33 -3.00 -7.43 -12.52
N LEU A 34 -3.31 -6.39 -13.30
CA LEU A 34 -2.56 -5.14 -13.31
C LEU A 34 -2.88 -4.34 -12.05
N PHE A 35 -1.88 -3.76 -11.40
CA PHE A 35 -2.01 -3.08 -10.10
C PHE A 35 -2.68 -3.98 -9.05
N ASP A 36 -2.24 -5.23 -8.96
CA ASP A 36 -2.83 -6.25 -8.08
C ASP A 36 -2.67 -5.87 -6.60
N ASP A 37 -1.57 -5.24 -6.24
CA ASP A 37 -1.26 -4.84 -4.88
C ASP A 37 -1.51 -3.36 -4.58
N THR A 38 -1.56 -2.52 -5.62
CA THR A 38 -1.65 -1.06 -5.47
C THR A 38 -2.95 -0.45 -5.99
N GLY A 39 -3.74 -1.18 -6.77
CA GLY A 39 -4.99 -0.72 -7.35
C GLY A 39 -6.22 -1.01 -6.47
N LEU A 40 -7.22 -0.14 -6.54
CA LEU A 40 -8.52 -0.35 -5.91
C LEU A 40 -9.24 -1.55 -6.55
N LYS A 41 -9.95 -2.33 -5.72
CA LYS A 41 -10.70 -3.54 -6.10
C LYS A 41 -12.09 -3.57 -5.48
N GLY A 42 -12.97 -4.38 -6.07
CA GLY A 42 -14.30 -4.69 -5.54
C GLY A 42 -15.11 -3.43 -5.23
N GLU A 43 -15.74 -3.40 -4.05
CA GLU A 43 -16.58 -2.31 -3.58
C GLU A 43 -15.85 -0.95 -3.54
N ALA A 44 -14.56 -0.93 -3.18
CA ALA A 44 -13.78 0.30 -3.13
C ALA A 44 -13.58 0.91 -4.51
N ALA A 45 -13.30 0.06 -5.51
CA ALA A 45 -13.18 0.49 -6.90
C ALA A 45 -14.52 1.00 -7.45
N ARG A 46 -15.62 0.28 -7.16
CA ARG A 46 -16.95 0.69 -7.63
C ARG A 46 -17.35 2.05 -7.05
N TRP A 47 -17.25 2.19 -5.73
CA TRP A 47 -17.60 3.44 -5.06
C TRP A 47 -16.77 4.62 -5.56
N ALA A 48 -15.46 4.43 -5.75
CA ALA A 48 -14.59 5.50 -6.21
C ALA A 48 -14.89 5.93 -7.65
N ARG A 49 -15.22 4.99 -8.56
CA ARG A 49 -15.63 5.36 -9.92
C ARG A 49 -16.90 6.21 -9.93
N GLU A 50 -17.85 5.90 -9.06
CA GLU A 50 -19.11 6.64 -8.96
C GLU A 50 -18.95 8.01 -8.29
N ASN A 51 -18.18 8.07 -7.19
CA ASN A 51 -18.18 9.21 -6.27
C ASN A 51 -16.91 10.06 -6.31
N ILE A 52 -15.84 9.59 -6.94
CA ILE A 52 -14.56 10.32 -7.04
C ILE A 52 -14.24 10.68 -8.49
N ASP A 53 -14.34 9.70 -9.39
CA ASP A 53 -14.15 9.95 -10.83
C ASP A 53 -15.45 10.41 -11.50
N GLY A 54 -16.60 10.11 -10.89
CA GLY A 54 -17.92 10.54 -11.31
C GLY A 54 -18.35 11.83 -10.63
N VAL A 55 -19.46 11.78 -9.90
CA VAL A 55 -20.04 12.95 -9.23
C VAL A 55 -19.62 12.96 -7.76
N LEU A 56 -18.92 14.02 -7.36
CA LEU A 56 -18.48 14.17 -5.99
C LEU A 56 -19.69 14.40 -5.05
N PRO A 57 -19.81 13.65 -3.93
CA PRO A 57 -20.84 13.90 -2.92
C PRO A 57 -20.74 15.32 -2.35
N ASP A 58 -21.87 15.95 -2.04
CA ASP A 58 -21.93 17.34 -1.57
C ASP A 58 -21.06 17.64 -0.33
N ARG A 59 -20.96 16.68 0.59
CA ARG A 59 -20.14 16.81 1.81
C ARG A 59 -18.67 16.43 1.62
N LEU A 60 -18.28 15.93 0.44
CA LEU A 60 -16.91 15.55 0.15
C LEU A 60 -16.21 16.67 -0.62
N GLN A 61 -15.12 17.19 -0.05
CA GLN A 61 -14.18 18.04 -0.77
C GLN A 61 -12.91 17.24 -1.06
N ARG A 62 -12.26 17.50 -2.21
CA ARG A 62 -10.95 16.95 -2.52
C ARG A 62 -9.90 18.06 -2.56
N CYS A 63 -8.72 17.78 -2.02
CA CYS A 63 -7.58 18.70 -2.02
C CYS A 63 -6.31 17.91 -2.36
N LEU A 64 -5.58 18.34 -3.39
CA LEU A 64 -4.28 17.77 -3.71
C LEU A 64 -3.29 18.24 -2.63
N VAL A 65 -2.48 17.35 -2.07
CA VAL A 65 -1.56 17.71 -0.97
C VAL A 65 -0.52 18.77 -1.34
N ASP A 66 -0.20 18.88 -2.63
CA ASP A 66 0.74 19.88 -3.15
C ASP A 66 0.04 21.22 -3.49
N SER A 67 -1.27 21.34 -3.24
CA SER A 67 -2.00 22.58 -3.51
C SER A 67 -1.76 23.63 -2.40
N PRO A 68 -1.78 24.93 -2.74
CA PRO A 68 -1.57 26.00 -1.75
C PRO A 68 -2.59 26.00 -0.60
N GLU A 69 -3.79 25.48 -0.84
CA GLU A 69 -4.89 25.43 0.14
C GLU A 69 -4.75 24.29 1.15
N PHE A 70 -3.81 23.35 0.94
CA PHE A 70 -3.65 22.18 1.79
C PHE A 70 -3.44 22.51 3.27
N PRO A 71 -2.53 23.42 3.67
CA PRO A 71 -2.30 23.73 5.08
C PRO A 71 -3.55 24.28 5.78
N GLU A 72 -4.21 25.26 5.15
CA GLU A 72 -5.41 25.91 5.72
C GLU A 72 -6.58 24.92 5.84
N LEU A 73 -6.80 24.08 4.83
CA LEU A 73 -7.85 23.06 4.87
C LEU A 73 -7.56 21.99 5.93
N LEU A 74 -6.31 21.60 6.12
CA LEU A 74 -5.92 20.64 7.15
C LEU A 74 -6.12 21.22 8.56
N GLU A 75 -5.71 22.47 8.79
CA GLU A 75 -5.91 23.18 10.06
C GLU A 75 -7.40 23.35 10.41
N SER A 76 -8.28 23.39 9.41
CA SER A 76 -9.73 23.46 9.63
C SER A 76 -10.38 22.14 10.08
N CYS A 77 -9.65 21.02 10.10
CA CYS A 77 -10.20 19.71 10.44
C CYS A 77 -10.15 19.43 11.95
N ASP A 78 -11.29 19.06 12.54
CA ASP A 78 -11.35 18.63 13.95
C ASP A 78 -10.67 17.27 14.19
N TYR A 79 -10.70 16.39 13.18
CA TYR A 79 -10.15 15.03 13.23
C TYR A 79 -9.45 14.68 11.93
N VAL A 80 -8.37 13.90 12.04
CA VAL A 80 -7.61 13.43 10.88
C VAL A 80 -7.44 11.91 10.95
N VAL A 81 -7.76 11.24 9.84
CA VAL A 81 -7.55 9.79 9.68
C VAL A 81 -6.50 9.57 8.59
N TYR A 82 -5.37 8.97 8.97
CA TYR A 82 -4.32 8.61 8.03
C TYR A 82 -4.64 7.30 7.32
N THR A 83 -5.08 7.41 6.06
CA THR A 83 -5.30 6.27 5.17
C THR A 83 -4.17 6.15 4.14
N VAL A 84 -2.94 6.31 4.61
CA VAL A 84 -1.72 6.20 3.78
C VAL A 84 -1.02 4.88 4.05
N GLY A 85 -0.18 4.46 3.10
CA GLY A 85 0.67 3.28 3.27
C GLY A 85 1.78 3.50 4.30
N PHE A 86 2.56 2.45 4.55
CA PHE A 86 3.69 2.47 5.47
C PHE A 86 5.00 2.65 4.72
N SER A 87 5.95 3.36 5.35
CA SER A 87 7.35 3.36 4.92
C SER A 87 8.10 2.24 5.65
N PRO A 88 9.02 1.51 4.97
CA PRO A 88 9.86 0.52 5.62
C PRO A 88 10.66 1.14 6.77
N ARG A 89 10.74 0.42 7.89
CA ARG A 89 11.66 0.80 8.98
C ARG A 89 13.08 0.40 8.60
N PRO A 90 14.10 1.23 8.89
CA PRO A 90 15.48 0.81 8.72
C PRO A 90 15.77 -0.40 9.62
N ILE A 91 16.48 -1.38 9.07
CA ILE A 91 17.00 -2.48 9.88
C ILE A 91 18.15 -1.90 10.71
N PRO A 92 18.16 -2.08 12.05
CA PRO A 92 19.27 -1.60 12.87
C PRO A 92 20.60 -2.18 12.40
N ALA A 93 21.64 -1.35 12.37
CA ALA A 93 22.98 -1.81 12.04
C ALA A 93 23.47 -2.82 13.10
N ALA A 94 24.14 -3.88 12.64
CA ALA A 94 24.79 -4.85 13.51
C ALA A 94 26.30 -4.55 13.55
N PRO A 95 26.97 -4.60 14.72
CA PRO A 95 28.41 -4.33 14.80
C PRO A 95 29.28 -5.16 13.84
N GLN A 96 28.84 -6.38 13.50
CA GLN A 96 29.57 -7.33 12.67
C GLN A 96 29.30 -7.15 11.17
N TRP A 97 28.16 -6.56 10.79
CA TRP A 97 27.68 -6.53 9.39
C TRP A 97 27.41 -5.11 8.87
N GLY A 98 27.46 -4.10 9.74
CA GLY A 98 27.11 -2.73 9.37
C GLY A 98 25.63 -2.58 9.04
N GLN A 99 25.33 -1.77 8.03
CA GLN A 99 23.97 -1.53 7.55
C GLN A 99 23.43 -2.79 6.86
N LEU A 100 22.25 -3.23 7.27
CA LEU A 100 21.58 -4.40 6.71
C LEU A 100 20.39 -3.97 5.85
N GLU A 101 20.18 -4.69 4.77
CA GLU A 101 19.01 -4.55 3.90
C GLU A 101 18.37 -5.91 3.64
N CYS A 102 17.06 -5.93 3.47
CA CYS A 102 16.36 -7.13 3.06
C CYS A 102 16.34 -7.19 1.53
N ASN A 103 16.90 -8.24 0.96
CA ASN A 103 16.76 -8.49 -0.48
C ASN A 103 15.28 -8.77 -0.80
N ALA A 104 14.64 -7.87 -1.54
CA ALA A 104 13.20 -7.94 -1.79
C ALA A 104 12.76 -9.16 -2.62
N ALA A 105 13.67 -9.78 -3.38
CA ALA A 105 13.36 -10.95 -4.21
C ALA A 105 13.39 -12.27 -3.43
N ASN A 106 14.33 -12.41 -2.49
CA ASN A 106 14.53 -13.68 -1.77
C ASN A 106 14.33 -13.57 -0.25
N GLY A 107 14.26 -12.37 0.32
CA GLY A 107 14.03 -12.12 1.74
C GLY A 107 15.25 -12.29 2.64
N ILE A 108 16.44 -12.52 2.08
CA ILE A 108 17.66 -12.66 2.88
C ILE A 108 18.09 -11.28 3.39
N ILE A 109 18.41 -11.21 4.69
CA ILE A 109 18.99 -10.03 5.34
C ILE A 109 20.45 -10.33 5.72
N ALA A 110 20.68 -11.46 6.40
CA ALA A 110 21.99 -11.96 6.78
C ALA A 110 21.94 -13.51 6.92
N PRO A 111 23.07 -14.21 7.06
CA PRO A 111 23.05 -15.64 7.37
C PRO A 111 22.20 -15.93 8.61
N GLY A 112 21.16 -16.75 8.45
CA GLY A 112 20.19 -17.08 9.51
C GLY A 112 19.14 -16.00 9.81
N LEU A 113 19.14 -14.86 9.10
CA LEU A 113 18.19 -13.76 9.29
C LEU A 113 17.44 -13.46 7.98
N PHE A 114 16.12 -13.60 8.01
CA PHE A 114 15.25 -13.49 6.84
C PHE A 114 14.03 -12.61 7.12
N GLY A 115 13.53 -11.94 6.09
CA GLY A 115 12.38 -11.06 6.12
C GLY A 115 11.20 -11.59 5.31
N VAL A 116 10.01 -11.55 5.91
CA VAL A 116 8.72 -11.87 5.27
C VAL A 116 7.59 -11.01 5.83
N GLY A 117 6.48 -10.95 5.10
CA GLY A 117 5.27 -10.25 5.53
C GLY A 117 5.26 -8.78 5.15
N ILE A 118 4.37 -8.00 5.77
CA ILE A 118 4.14 -6.61 5.37
C ILE A 118 5.35 -5.68 5.59
N ALA A 119 6.23 -6.02 6.55
CA ALA A 119 7.47 -5.28 6.79
C ALA A 119 8.55 -5.58 5.73
N PHE A 120 8.48 -6.76 5.12
CA PHE A 120 9.41 -7.24 4.11
C PHE A 120 8.62 -7.93 2.98
N PRO A 121 7.83 -7.18 2.20
CA PRO A 121 7.02 -7.74 1.12
C PRO A 121 7.90 -8.17 -0.07
N GLU A 122 7.43 -9.11 -0.88
CA GLU A 122 8.17 -9.54 -2.09
C GLU A 122 8.00 -8.44 -3.14
N TYR A 123 9.08 -8.03 -3.80
CA TYR A 123 8.96 -7.17 -4.97
C TYR A 123 8.81 -8.03 -6.23
N ARG A 124 7.77 -7.78 -7.02
CA ARG A 124 7.47 -8.52 -8.26
C ARG A 124 7.34 -7.55 -9.42
N ILE A 125 7.86 -7.95 -10.57
CA ILE A 125 7.65 -7.28 -11.85
C ILE A 125 6.56 -8.04 -12.62
N ASP A 126 5.56 -7.32 -13.10
CA ASP A 126 4.47 -7.85 -13.92
C ASP A 126 4.85 -7.94 -15.42
N PRO A 127 4.01 -8.55 -16.28
CA PRO A 127 4.31 -8.70 -17.71
C PRO A 127 4.52 -7.38 -18.47
N THR A 128 4.06 -6.25 -17.94
CA THR A 128 4.25 -4.92 -18.56
C THR A 128 5.55 -4.25 -18.13
N GLY A 129 6.33 -4.90 -17.26
CA GLY A 129 7.53 -4.33 -16.67
C GLY A 129 7.27 -3.44 -15.46
N PHE A 130 6.01 -3.32 -15.01
CA PHE A 130 5.67 -2.56 -13.82
C PHE A 130 5.96 -3.39 -12.57
N GLY A 131 6.64 -2.78 -11.60
CA GLY A 131 7.03 -3.44 -10.36
C GLY A 131 6.21 -2.95 -9.17
N GLU A 132 5.76 -3.89 -8.34
CA GLU A 132 5.07 -3.60 -7.09
C GLU A 132 5.39 -4.59 -5.97
N TYR A 133 5.22 -4.12 -4.74
CA TYR A 133 5.36 -4.96 -3.55
C TYR A 133 4.09 -5.78 -3.33
N ARG A 134 4.26 -7.09 -3.18
CA ARG A 134 3.18 -8.04 -2.91
C ARG A 134 2.75 -7.99 -1.45
N VAL A 135 1.53 -7.53 -1.20
CA VAL A 135 0.95 -7.36 0.12
C VAL A 135 -0.34 -8.17 0.24
N GLY A 136 -0.38 -9.10 1.19
CA GLY A 136 -1.55 -9.91 1.48
C GLY A 136 -1.15 -11.25 2.06
N LEU A 137 -1.96 -11.77 2.99
CA LEU A 137 -1.63 -12.98 3.73
C LEU A 137 -1.30 -14.16 2.81
N GLN A 138 -2.15 -14.41 1.81
CA GLN A 138 -1.90 -15.48 0.84
C GLN A 138 -0.55 -15.31 0.13
N LYS A 139 -0.24 -14.09 -0.33
CA LYS A 139 1.03 -13.78 -1.03
C LYS A 139 2.24 -13.98 -0.12
N PHE A 140 2.10 -13.66 1.17
CA PHE A 140 3.16 -13.92 2.16
C PHE A 140 3.38 -15.41 2.37
N MET A 141 2.32 -16.22 2.39
CA MET A 141 2.43 -17.67 2.48
C MET A 141 3.06 -18.27 1.21
N ASP A 142 2.64 -17.80 0.02
CA ASP A 142 3.24 -18.24 -1.25
C ASP A 142 4.75 -17.95 -1.27
N ARG A 143 5.14 -16.74 -0.84
CA ARG A 143 6.55 -16.36 -0.73
C ARG A 143 7.28 -17.29 0.23
N LEU A 144 6.75 -17.48 1.43
CA LEU A 144 7.37 -18.30 2.47
C LEU A 144 7.62 -19.73 1.96
N ASN A 145 6.61 -20.35 1.33
CA ASN A 145 6.74 -21.69 0.77
C ASN A 145 7.82 -21.77 -0.31
N LYS A 146 7.96 -20.72 -1.13
CA LYS A 146 8.98 -20.63 -2.17
C LYS A 146 10.39 -20.41 -1.61
N THR A 147 10.55 -19.55 -0.61
CA THR A 147 11.87 -19.11 -0.12
C THR A 147 12.41 -19.94 1.03
N LEU A 148 11.57 -20.60 1.82
CA LEU A 148 12.00 -21.37 2.99
C LEU A 148 13.06 -22.45 2.65
N PRO A 149 12.94 -23.25 1.57
CA PRO A 149 13.98 -24.22 1.21
C PRO A 149 15.34 -23.58 0.90
N LEU A 150 15.35 -22.36 0.34
CA LEU A 150 16.57 -21.59 0.11
C LEU A 150 17.15 -21.10 1.44
N TRP A 151 16.32 -20.55 2.32
CA TRP A 151 16.75 -20.03 3.62
C TRP A 151 17.38 -21.10 4.50
N LEU A 152 16.79 -22.30 4.52
CA LEU A 152 17.31 -23.43 5.28
C LEU A 152 18.71 -23.89 4.80
N LYS A 153 19.04 -23.66 3.51
CA LYS A 153 20.37 -23.94 2.96
C LYS A 153 21.36 -22.79 3.12
N TYR A 154 20.86 -21.55 3.16
CA TYR A 154 21.70 -20.35 3.26
C TYR A 154 22.11 -20.04 4.70
N GLY A 155 21.24 -20.34 5.66
CA GLY A 155 21.50 -20.10 7.08
C GLY A 155 22.33 -21.19 7.77
N SER A 156 22.62 -22.29 7.08
CA SER A 156 23.43 -23.42 7.56
C SER A 156 24.89 -23.30 7.19
#